data_AF-A0A418QSF4-F1
#
_entry.id   AF-A0A418QSF4-F1
#
_cell.length_a   1.000
_cell.length_b   1.000
_cell.length_c   1.000
_cell.angle_alpha   90.00
_cell.angle_beta   90.00
_cell.angle_gamma   90.00
#
_symmetry.space_group_name_H-M   'P 1'
#
loop_
_entity.id
_entity.type
_entity.pdbx_description
1 polymer ?
#
loop_
_entity_poly.entity_id
_entity_poly.type
_entity_poly.pdbx_seq_one_letter_code
_entity_poly.pdbx_strand_id
1 'polypeptide(L)'
;MIVGRKGKWKDGEPRQRPGPGGQGITTYPDWGWSVAFRVYFCAEGHGFRTAPHYVSSFIPAPFSAARLMSVFRLISRPALPARFFTLLLLLLAVAHFSQAQVQLRGVVRDKDTQEVLPFASVAVPGTSNGTTTNLEGEFSLVVKKLPVTLQISELGHVKDTVRVTTTAPLAIALASATVVLPEVKVASFPYQMVDRAFRNLQRNYRRTYYGRAFYRQITRIDDQPTELQEVVWNVKSNPARILGTTLAQGRYAAVQAPINLNNFSVYTRKYGLFDPRQDSTTSLSLMSPNVEKNYLLELKGIVGEDSTGGVAEITFETRPELSYRSEGSVWIDIETNQIVRYRVVQPSFTGSTNNPKQKFTNARLAIEMSFKPGGPAGVAPLELMKMDLTTDLAEPGKKPLAIKVSSFTYFYDQSSTPQRLPYAAASLSDRDLQAIRALPYDPEFWANNPVIKRTPAEDEVVAAFEKKGAFGSMVKKK
;
A
#
# COMPACT_ATOMS: atom_id res chain seq x y z
N MET A 1 -42.77 30.98 47.19
CA MET A 1 -44.05 31.56 47.64
C MET A 1 -44.91 31.80 46.40
N ILE A 2 -46.10 31.18 46.33
CA ILE A 2 -47.31 31.57 45.55
C ILE A 2 -47.19 31.83 44.01
N VAL A 3 -47.76 30.89 43.22
CA VAL A 3 -48.74 31.04 42.10
C VAL A 3 -48.44 32.01 40.92
N GLY A 4 -48.72 31.74 39.62
CA GLY A 4 -49.29 30.59 38.91
C GLY A 4 -50.50 30.90 38.00
N ARG A 5 -50.50 30.45 36.72
CA ARG A 5 -51.63 30.07 35.79
C ARG A 5 -51.13 30.13 34.33
N LYS A 6 -51.39 29.20 33.39
CA LYS A 6 -52.58 28.44 32.88
C LYS A 6 -53.44 29.18 31.82
N GLY A 7 -53.50 28.59 30.62
CA GLY A 7 -54.49 28.84 29.55
C GLY A 7 -53.84 29.10 28.17
N LYS A 8 -54.38 28.65 27.03
CA LYS A 8 -55.49 27.71 26.76
C LYS A 8 -55.40 27.19 25.31
N TRP A 9 -56.00 26.03 25.01
CA TRP A 9 -56.12 25.45 23.66
C TRP A 9 -57.36 25.95 22.90
N LYS A 10 -57.34 25.80 21.57
CA LYS A 10 -58.47 25.56 20.61
C LYS A 10 -57.89 24.64 19.51
N ASP A 11 -58.41 23.44 19.23
CA ASP A 11 -59.68 23.08 18.54
C ASP A 11 -59.66 23.48 17.03
N GLY A 12 -59.86 22.57 16.05
CA GLY A 12 -60.21 21.14 16.11
C GLY A 12 -60.07 20.34 14.78
N GLU A 13 -60.58 19.09 14.82
CA GLU A 13 -60.57 17.97 13.84
C GLU A 13 -61.37 18.22 12.51
N PRO A 14 -61.52 17.30 11.50
CA PRO A 14 -61.43 15.82 11.54
C PRO A 14 -60.75 15.06 10.35
N ARG A 15 -60.84 13.72 10.47
CA ARG A 15 -60.25 12.61 9.68
C ARG A 15 -61.04 12.28 8.39
N GLN A 16 -60.48 11.43 7.50
CA GLN A 16 -61.08 10.10 7.19
C GLN A 16 -60.16 9.16 6.36
N ARG A 17 -60.30 7.85 6.60
CA ARG A 17 -60.02 6.72 5.68
C ARG A 17 -61.35 5.96 5.45
N PRO A 18 -61.43 5.07 4.45
CA PRO A 18 -61.71 3.67 4.79
C PRO A 18 -60.88 2.62 3.99
N GLY A 19 -60.85 1.36 4.46
CA GLY A 19 -60.45 0.16 3.70
C GLY A 19 -61.70 -0.64 3.27
N PRO A 20 -61.75 -2.00 3.29
CA PRO A 20 -60.68 -3.00 3.48
C PRO A 20 -60.80 -4.27 2.56
N GLY A 21 -59.97 -5.30 2.79
CA GLY A 21 -60.16 -6.70 2.32
C GLY A 21 -59.07 -7.24 1.36
N GLY A 22 -58.64 -8.52 1.39
CA GLY A 22 -58.89 -9.61 2.36
C GLY A 22 -58.31 -10.96 1.87
N GLN A 23 -57.64 -11.71 2.78
CA GLN A 23 -57.29 -13.16 2.79
C GLN A 23 -56.68 -13.87 1.54
N GLY A 24 -55.68 -14.73 1.78
CA GLY A 24 -55.18 -15.74 0.82
C GLY A 24 -53.85 -16.37 1.25
N ILE A 25 -53.70 -17.70 1.15
CA ILE A 25 -52.58 -18.48 1.73
C ILE A 25 -51.80 -19.25 0.63
N THR A 26 -50.52 -19.52 0.91
CA THR A 26 -49.73 -20.71 0.48
C THR A 26 -48.82 -20.67 -0.77
N THR A 27 -47.75 -21.49 -0.67
CA THR A 27 -46.88 -22.10 -1.70
C THR A 27 -45.72 -21.31 -2.35
N TYR A 28 -44.50 -21.72 -1.99
CA TYR A 28 -43.34 -21.92 -2.88
C TYR A 28 -43.62 -23.12 -3.84
N PRO A 29 -42.91 -23.36 -4.98
CA PRO A 29 -41.47 -23.09 -5.15
C PRO A 29 -40.93 -22.76 -6.58
N ASP A 30 -39.61 -22.51 -6.63
CA ASP A 30 -38.61 -23.03 -7.59
C ASP A 30 -38.63 -22.87 -9.14
N TRP A 31 -37.47 -22.34 -9.62
CA TRP A 31 -36.68 -22.64 -10.85
C TRP A 31 -37.02 -21.97 -12.20
N GLY A 32 -35.96 -21.77 -13.00
CA GLY A 32 -36.06 -21.79 -14.47
C GLY A 32 -35.52 -20.60 -15.27
N TRP A 33 -34.22 -20.30 -15.22
CA TRP A 33 -33.59 -19.48 -16.29
C TRP A 33 -33.30 -20.37 -17.52
N SER A 34 -34.15 -20.28 -18.54
CA SER A 34 -33.93 -20.92 -19.84
C SER A 34 -33.53 -19.88 -20.90
N VAL A 35 -32.38 -20.09 -21.54
CA VAL A 35 -31.91 -19.26 -22.66
C VAL A 35 -32.51 -19.76 -23.97
N ALA A 36 -33.13 -18.89 -24.74
CA ALA A 36 -33.62 -19.19 -26.09
C ALA A 36 -32.92 -18.31 -27.14
N PHE A 37 -32.19 -18.94 -28.05
CA PHE A 37 -31.63 -18.28 -29.24
C PHE A 37 -32.72 -18.10 -30.30
N ARG A 38 -32.73 -16.95 -30.99
CA ARG A 38 -33.64 -16.68 -32.10
C ARG A 38 -32.94 -16.95 -33.43
N VAL A 39 -33.48 -17.89 -34.19
CA VAL A 39 -33.16 -18.10 -35.62
C VAL A 39 -34.22 -17.38 -36.45
N TYR A 40 -33.83 -16.77 -37.57
CA TYR A 40 -34.75 -16.19 -38.55
C TYR A 40 -34.54 -16.80 -39.93
N PHE A 41 -35.64 -17.22 -40.56
CA PHE A 41 -35.74 -17.53 -41.98
C PHE A 41 -37.16 -17.16 -42.46
N CYS A 42 -37.23 -16.39 -43.55
CA CYS A 42 -38.36 -16.20 -44.47
C CYS A 42 -37.77 -15.54 -45.74
N ALA A 43 -38.31 -15.61 -46.95
CA ALA A 43 -39.19 -16.53 -47.69
C ALA A 43 -39.77 -15.69 -48.86
N GLU A 44 -39.35 -16.04 -50.09
CA GLU A 44 -40.02 -15.91 -51.41
C GLU A 44 -40.77 -14.63 -51.88
N GLY A 45 -40.70 -14.35 -53.19
CA GLY A 45 -41.51 -13.29 -53.85
C GLY A 45 -41.20 -12.99 -55.33
N HIS A 46 -41.67 -13.85 -56.25
CA HIS A 46 -42.04 -13.65 -57.68
C HIS A 46 -41.36 -12.61 -58.62
N GLY A 47 -41.07 -13.04 -59.87
CA GLY A 47 -40.88 -12.17 -61.04
C GLY A 47 -40.67 -12.90 -62.38
N PHE A 48 -41.64 -12.84 -63.31
CA PHE A 48 -41.64 -13.52 -64.62
C PHE A 48 -40.86 -12.76 -65.72
N ARG A 49 -40.23 -13.48 -66.68
CA ARG A 49 -40.22 -13.16 -68.14
C ARG A 49 -39.58 -14.26 -69.02
N THR A 50 -39.95 -14.28 -70.29
CA THR A 50 -39.63 -15.27 -71.35
C THR A 50 -38.51 -14.74 -72.31
N ALA A 51 -37.99 -15.41 -73.35
CA ALA A 51 -38.46 -16.56 -74.14
C ALA A 51 -37.32 -17.56 -74.59
N PRO A 52 -37.12 -18.03 -75.85
CA PRO A 52 -37.06 -19.50 -76.06
C PRO A 52 -35.96 -20.10 -77.00
N HIS A 53 -35.96 -21.44 -77.09
CA HIS A 53 -35.35 -22.34 -78.12
C HIS A 53 -33.81 -22.35 -78.26
N TYR A 54 -33.13 -23.51 -78.26
CA TYR A 54 -33.25 -24.55 -79.30
C TYR A 54 -32.94 -25.98 -78.79
N VAL A 55 -33.38 -26.99 -79.54
CA VAL A 55 -33.14 -28.42 -79.29
C VAL A 55 -32.14 -28.97 -80.32
N SER A 56 -31.16 -29.76 -79.87
CA SER A 56 -30.66 -30.88 -80.68
C SER A 56 -30.19 -32.04 -79.79
N SER A 57 -30.65 -33.23 -80.13
CA SER A 57 -30.38 -34.49 -79.44
C SER A 57 -29.52 -35.38 -80.34
N PHE A 58 -28.44 -35.96 -79.81
CA PHE A 58 -27.83 -37.16 -80.41
C PHE A 58 -27.24 -38.07 -79.34
N ILE A 59 -27.66 -39.34 -79.39
CA ILE A 59 -27.07 -40.50 -78.69
C ILE A 59 -26.58 -41.42 -79.82
N PRO A 60 -25.41 -42.06 -79.69
CA PRO A 60 -25.42 -43.49 -79.38
C PRO A 60 -24.42 -43.90 -78.29
N ALA A 61 -24.73 -45.02 -77.63
CA ALA A 61 -23.86 -45.73 -76.69
C ALA A 61 -23.02 -46.81 -77.42
N PRO A 62 -22.41 -47.78 -76.73
CA PRO A 62 -21.31 -47.65 -75.77
C PRO A 62 -20.07 -48.46 -76.24
N PHE A 63 -18.88 -48.17 -75.70
CA PHE A 63 -17.74 -49.10 -75.79
C PHE A 63 -17.04 -49.31 -74.45
N SER A 64 -16.75 -50.59 -74.18
CA SER A 64 -16.02 -51.09 -73.01
C SER A 64 -14.51 -51.03 -73.25
N ALA A 65 -13.72 -50.57 -72.27
CA ALA A 65 -12.61 -51.36 -71.73
C ALA A 65 -11.89 -50.70 -70.54
N ALA A 66 -11.59 -51.55 -69.56
CA ALA A 66 -10.72 -51.44 -68.39
C ALA A 66 -9.45 -50.55 -68.42
N ARG A 67 -9.02 -50.21 -67.18
CA ARG A 67 -7.70 -49.71 -66.71
C ARG A 67 -7.34 -48.24 -67.02
N LEU A 68 -7.32 -47.41 -65.96
CA LEU A 68 -6.06 -46.90 -65.36
C LEU A 68 -6.30 -46.00 -64.11
N MET A 69 -5.26 -45.95 -63.27
CA MET A 69 -4.97 -44.95 -62.21
C MET A 69 -5.87 -44.86 -60.97
N SER A 70 -5.49 -45.71 -60.02
CA SER A 70 -5.54 -45.44 -58.58
C SER A 70 -4.71 -44.22 -58.15
N VAL A 71 -5.31 -43.03 -58.01
CA VAL A 71 -4.87 -41.95 -57.08
C VAL A 71 -6.08 -41.11 -56.61
N PHE A 72 -6.94 -41.63 -55.73
CA PHE A 72 -7.89 -40.79 -54.98
C PHE A 72 -8.40 -41.49 -53.72
N ARG A 73 -7.76 -41.21 -52.57
CA ARG A 73 -8.29 -41.18 -51.18
C ARG A 73 -7.14 -41.08 -50.17
N LEU A 74 -6.39 -39.98 -50.26
CA LEU A 74 -5.62 -39.49 -49.11
C LEU A 74 -6.54 -38.57 -48.30
N ILE A 75 -6.29 -38.45 -46.99
CA ILE A 75 -7.03 -37.57 -46.04
C ILE A 75 -8.43 -38.09 -45.62
N SER A 76 -8.48 -39.30 -45.07
CA SER A 76 -9.41 -39.59 -43.97
C SER A 76 -8.70 -39.29 -42.63
N ARG A 77 -8.67 -38.01 -42.22
CA ARG A 77 -8.19 -37.66 -40.88
C ARG A 77 -9.16 -38.24 -39.84
N PRO A 78 -8.70 -38.90 -38.76
CA PRO A 78 -9.59 -39.17 -37.63
C PRO A 78 -10.06 -37.82 -37.09
N ALA A 79 -11.37 -37.64 -36.99
CA ALA A 79 -11.92 -36.49 -36.28
C ALA A 79 -11.35 -36.51 -34.85
N LEU A 80 -10.78 -35.39 -34.40
CA LEU A 80 -10.30 -35.24 -33.03
C LEU A 80 -11.42 -35.71 -32.09
N PRO A 81 -11.15 -36.65 -31.16
CA PRO A 81 -12.22 -37.27 -30.39
C PRO A 81 -12.97 -36.18 -29.64
N ALA A 82 -14.31 -36.20 -29.67
CA ALA A 82 -15.14 -35.07 -29.24
C ALA A 82 -14.78 -34.55 -27.83
N ARG A 83 -14.34 -35.45 -26.92
CA ARG A 83 -13.82 -35.11 -25.58
C ARG A 83 -12.65 -34.13 -25.59
N PHE A 84 -11.74 -34.23 -26.57
CA PHE A 84 -10.61 -33.33 -26.76
C PHE A 84 -11.05 -31.94 -27.24
N PHE A 85 -12.09 -31.88 -28.09
CA PHE A 85 -12.70 -30.63 -28.52
C PHE A 85 -13.46 -29.95 -27.38
N THR A 86 -14.19 -30.71 -26.55
CA THR A 86 -14.82 -30.21 -25.32
C THR A 86 -13.78 -29.70 -24.32
N LEU A 87 -12.68 -30.41 -24.12
CA LEU A 87 -11.58 -29.98 -23.24
C LEU A 87 -10.92 -28.69 -23.75
N LEU A 88 -10.70 -28.57 -25.06
CA LEU A 88 -10.16 -27.37 -25.69
C LEU A 88 -11.11 -26.17 -25.51
N LEU A 89 -12.42 -26.35 -25.72
CA LEU A 89 -13.43 -25.32 -25.46
C LEU A 89 -13.48 -24.92 -23.98
N LEU A 90 -13.32 -25.86 -23.05
CA LEU A 90 -13.26 -25.57 -21.62
C LEU A 90 -12.01 -24.75 -21.25
N LEU A 91 -10.85 -25.11 -21.81
CA LEU A 91 -9.60 -24.36 -21.62
C LEU A 91 -9.68 -22.93 -22.20
N LEU A 92 -10.30 -22.77 -23.37
CA LEU A 92 -10.56 -21.45 -23.97
C LEU A 92 -11.55 -20.63 -23.13
N ALA A 93 -12.60 -21.25 -22.59
CA ALA A 93 -13.55 -20.57 -21.69
C ALA A 93 -12.88 -20.10 -20.39
N VAL A 94 -11.95 -20.88 -19.81
CA VAL A 94 -11.18 -20.48 -18.63
C VAL A 94 -10.18 -19.35 -18.96
N ALA A 95 -9.59 -19.35 -20.16
CA ALA A 95 -8.67 -18.28 -20.58
C ALA A 95 -9.32 -16.88 -20.59
N HIS A 96 -10.63 -16.78 -20.88
CA HIS A 96 -11.37 -15.52 -20.85
C HIS A 96 -11.57 -14.91 -19.44
N PHE A 97 -11.32 -15.66 -18.36
CA PHE A 97 -11.36 -15.12 -16.99
C PHE A 97 -10.06 -14.44 -16.55
N SER A 98 -9.04 -14.39 -17.43
CA SER A 98 -7.86 -13.55 -17.26
C SER A 98 -8.21 -12.06 -17.38
N GLN A 99 -8.68 -11.46 -16.29
CA GLN A 99 -8.82 -10.01 -16.18
C GLN A 99 -7.41 -9.39 -16.13
N ALA A 100 -6.96 -8.86 -17.27
CA ALA A 100 -5.66 -8.19 -17.38
C ALA A 100 -5.59 -7.00 -16.41
N GLN A 101 -4.80 -7.16 -15.34
CA GLN A 101 -4.55 -6.09 -14.39
C GLN A 101 -3.77 -4.95 -15.06
N VAL A 102 -4.23 -3.72 -14.87
CA VAL A 102 -3.63 -2.55 -15.52
C VAL A 102 -2.68 -1.88 -14.53
N GLN A 103 -1.41 -1.73 -14.92
CA GLN A 103 -0.41 -1.09 -14.09
C GLN A 103 -0.22 0.39 -14.47
N LEU A 104 -0.45 1.27 -13.50
CA LEU A 104 -0.18 2.70 -13.59
C LEU A 104 1.17 3.02 -12.94
N ARG A 105 1.86 4.02 -13.48
CA ARG A 105 3.14 4.55 -12.99
C ARG A 105 3.09 6.06 -13.12
N GLY A 106 3.79 6.78 -12.26
CA GLY A 106 3.91 8.23 -12.40
C GLY A 106 4.80 8.86 -11.36
N VAL A 107 4.90 10.19 -11.40
CA VAL A 107 5.59 11.04 -10.43
C VAL A 107 4.60 12.07 -9.91
N VAL A 108 4.61 12.33 -8.60
CA VAL A 108 3.91 13.45 -7.97
C VAL A 108 4.94 14.53 -7.60
N ARG A 109 4.65 15.78 -7.95
CA ARG A 109 5.49 16.96 -7.70
C ARG A 109 4.68 18.11 -7.11
N ASP A 110 5.37 19.03 -6.44
CA ASP A 110 4.83 20.36 -6.16
C ASP A 110 4.69 21.10 -7.50
N LYS A 111 3.56 21.77 -7.69
CA LYS A 111 3.22 22.44 -8.95
C LYS A 111 4.09 23.66 -9.24
N ASP A 112 4.55 24.35 -8.20
CA ASP A 112 5.20 25.65 -8.30
C ASP A 112 6.74 25.50 -8.22
N THR A 113 7.25 24.68 -7.30
CA THR A 113 8.70 24.42 -7.15
C THR A 113 9.22 23.30 -8.05
N GLN A 114 8.32 22.44 -8.56
CA GLN A 114 8.64 21.20 -9.29
C GLN A 114 9.44 20.17 -8.47
N GLU A 115 9.61 20.38 -7.16
CA GLU A 115 10.20 19.39 -6.25
C GLU A 115 9.34 18.12 -6.19
N VAL A 116 9.99 16.98 -5.97
CA VAL A 116 9.31 15.69 -5.85
C VAL A 116 8.56 15.61 -4.53
N LEU A 117 7.34 15.08 -4.55
CA LEU A 117 6.52 14.93 -3.34
C LEU A 117 6.59 13.49 -2.82
N PRO A 118 7.44 13.20 -1.82
CA PRO A 118 7.46 11.90 -1.18
C PRO A 118 6.25 11.70 -0.28
N PHE A 119 5.83 10.44 -0.17
CA PHE A 119 4.74 10.01 0.71
C PHE A 119 3.35 10.59 0.39
N ALA A 120 3.17 11.11 -0.82
CA ALA A 120 1.85 11.45 -1.35
C ALA A 120 1.02 10.17 -1.53
N SER A 121 -0.16 10.13 -0.89
CA SER A 121 -1.10 9.03 -1.04
C SER A 121 -1.75 9.08 -2.43
N VAL A 122 -1.78 7.95 -3.14
CA VAL A 122 -2.41 7.81 -4.46
C VAL A 122 -3.40 6.64 -4.40
N ALA A 123 -4.70 6.94 -4.29
CA ALA A 123 -5.74 5.95 -4.02
C ALA A 123 -6.87 5.96 -5.07
N VAL A 124 -7.56 4.83 -5.24
CA VAL A 124 -8.84 4.76 -5.98
C VAL A 124 -9.99 5.03 -5.00
N PRO A 125 -10.74 6.14 -5.13
CA PRO A 125 -11.80 6.51 -4.18
C PRO A 125 -12.83 5.41 -3.93
N GLY A 126 -13.29 5.29 -2.68
CA GLY A 126 -14.26 4.27 -2.28
C GLY A 126 -13.72 2.83 -2.22
N THR A 127 -12.40 2.64 -2.34
CA THR A 127 -11.76 1.32 -2.27
C THR A 127 -10.54 1.35 -1.34
N SER A 128 -10.06 0.16 -0.94
CA SER A 128 -8.76 0.00 -0.27
C SER A 128 -7.56 -0.06 -1.23
N ASN A 129 -7.77 0.15 -2.54
CA ASN A 129 -6.72 0.05 -3.55
C ASN A 129 -5.99 1.39 -3.68
N GLY A 130 -4.75 1.45 -3.21
CA GLY A 130 -3.91 2.64 -3.27
C GLY A 130 -2.43 2.30 -3.09
N THR A 131 -1.61 3.32 -3.26
CA THR A 131 -0.15 3.30 -3.14
C THR A 131 0.32 4.62 -2.54
N THR A 132 1.60 4.75 -2.27
CA THR A 132 2.23 6.01 -1.85
C THR A 132 3.43 6.30 -2.75
N THR A 133 3.85 7.56 -2.85
CA THR A 133 5.08 7.92 -3.58
C THR A 133 6.34 7.63 -2.76
N ASN A 134 7.43 7.30 -3.46
CA ASN A 134 8.77 7.12 -2.89
C ASN A 134 9.51 8.46 -2.68
N LEU A 135 10.80 8.42 -2.35
CA LEU A 135 11.62 9.62 -2.11
C LEU A 135 11.77 10.50 -3.35
N GLU A 136 11.71 9.89 -4.52
CA GLU A 136 11.78 10.51 -5.85
C GLU A 136 10.41 10.95 -6.37
N GLY A 137 9.36 10.88 -5.52
CA GLY A 137 7.98 11.22 -5.87
C GLY A 137 7.30 10.22 -6.81
N GLU A 138 7.95 9.12 -7.16
CA GLU A 138 7.42 8.10 -8.06
C GLU A 138 6.43 7.18 -7.34
N PHE A 139 5.39 6.75 -8.05
CA PHE A 139 4.44 5.73 -7.59
C PHE A 139 4.18 4.67 -8.65
N SER A 140 3.67 3.52 -8.20
CA SER A 140 2.98 2.59 -9.08
C SER A 140 1.78 1.95 -8.38
N LEU A 141 0.68 1.85 -9.12
CA LEU A 141 -0.60 1.32 -8.64
C LEU A 141 -1.15 0.35 -9.68
N VAL A 142 -1.62 -0.81 -9.22
CA VAL A 142 -2.31 -1.78 -10.08
C VAL A 142 -3.81 -1.58 -9.92
N VAL A 143 -4.54 -1.46 -11.03
CA VAL A 143 -5.99 -1.24 -11.06
C VAL A 143 -6.67 -2.32 -11.90
N LYS A 144 -7.95 -2.61 -11.61
CA LYS A 144 -8.69 -3.70 -12.26
C LYS A 144 -8.98 -3.44 -13.75
N LYS A 145 -9.20 -2.17 -14.13
CA LYS A 145 -9.49 -1.72 -15.50
C LYS A 145 -9.31 -0.22 -15.62
N LEU A 146 -9.29 0.27 -16.86
CA LEU A 146 -9.40 1.70 -17.20
C LEU A 146 -10.77 1.99 -17.87
N PRO A 147 -11.26 3.24 -17.83
CA PRO A 147 -10.69 4.37 -17.08
C PRO A 147 -10.88 4.22 -15.57
N VAL A 148 -9.99 4.84 -14.79
CA VAL A 148 -10.05 4.88 -13.32
C VAL A 148 -9.85 6.33 -12.85
N THR A 149 -10.46 6.68 -11.73
CA THR A 149 -10.18 7.94 -11.04
C THR A 149 -9.21 7.67 -9.91
N LEU A 150 -8.10 8.40 -9.89
CA LEU A 150 -7.15 8.43 -8.76
C LEU A 150 -7.40 9.71 -7.96
N GLN A 151 -7.29 9.60 -6.64
CA GLN A 151 -7.24 10.74 -5.73
C GLN A 151 -5.85 10.79 -5.12
N ILE A 152 -5.22 11.97 -5.18
CA ILE A 152 -3.84 12.19 -4.76
C ILE A 152 -3.83 13.26 -3.68
N SER A 153 -3.15 12.98 -2.56
CA SER A 153 -3.00 13.94 -1.47
C SER A 153 -1.66 13.78 -0.77
N GLU A 154 -0.99 14.91 -0.57
CA GLU A 154 0.19 15.08 0.28
C GLU A 154 -0.18 16.12 1.35
N LEU A 155 0.46 16.07 2.52
CA LEU A 155 0.06 16.82 3.70
C LEU A 155 0.23 18.34 3.55
N GLY A 156 1.22 18.79 2.78
CA GLY A 156 1.47 20.19 2.44
C GLY A 156 0.66 20.72 1.25
N HIS A 157 -0.25 19.91 0.66
CA HIS A 157 -0.78 20.15 -0.67
C HIS A 157 -2.31 20.04 -0.77
N VAL A 158 -2.90 20.78 -1.71
CA VAL A 158 -4.31 20.65 -2.09
C VAL A 158 -4.52 19.27 -2.72
N LYS A 159 -5.57 18.57 -2.29
CA LYS A 159 -5.90 17.24 -2.80
C LYS A 159 -6.41 17.34 -4.24
N ASP A 160 -5.83 16.56 -5.14
CA ASP A 160 -6.24 16.51 -6.55
C ASP A 160 -6.89 15.16 -6.91
N THR A 161 -7.66 15.14 -7.99
CA THR A 161 -8.39 13.96 -8.49
C THR A 161 -8.20 13.80 -10.00
N VAL A 162 -7.33 12.87 -10.38
CA VAL A 162 -6.90 12.64 -11.76
C VAL A 162 -7.66 11.46 -12.40
N ARG A 163 -8.35 11.71 -13.52
CA ARG A 163 -8.99 10.66 -14.32
C ARG A 163 -7.98 10.06 -15.30
N VAL A 164 -7.60 8.81 -15.07
CA VAL A 164 -6.64 8.07 -15.89
C VAL A 164 -7.38 7.20 -16.90
N THR A 165 -7.03 7.35 -18.18
CA THR A 165 -7.66 6.64 -19.32
C THR A 165 -6.70 5.70 -20.06
N THR A 166 -5.38 5.86 -19.89
CA THR A 166 -4.33 5.07 -20.54
C THR A 166 -3.28 4.60 -19.52
N THR A 167 -2.32 3.77 -19.96
CA THR A 167 -1.18 3.30 -19.15
C THR A 167 0.08 4.16 -19.32
N ALA A 168 -0.02 5.34 -19.92
CA ALA A 168 1.12 6.24 -20.05
C ALA A 168 1.62 6.69 -18.67
N PRO A 169 2.93 6.96 -18.50
CA PRO A 169 3.46 7.54 -17.26
C PRO A 169 2.73 8.84 -16.90
N LEU A 170 2.25 8.92 -15.66
CA LEU A 170 1.51 10.07 -15.14
C LEU A 170 2.48 11.10 -14.56
N ALA A 171 2.36 12.35 -14.95
CA ALA A 171 2.96 13.48 -14.24
C ALA A 171 1.83 14.20 -13.49
N ILE A 172 1.87 14.17 -12.16
CA ILE A 172 0.86 14.76 -11.29
C ILE A 172 1.51 15.91 -10.54
N ALA A 173 0.89 17.10 -10.59
CA ALA A 173 1.39 18.30 -9.95
C ALA A 173 0.34 18.78 -8.95
N LEU A 174 0.61 18.66 -7.65
CA LEU A 174 -0.28 19.16 -6.61
C LEU A 174 0.03 20.64 -6.36
N ALA A 175 -1.01 21.46 -6.21
CA ALA A 175 -0.82 22.83 -5.74
C ALA A 175 -0.45 22.83 -4.26
N SER A 176 0.56 23.62 -3.87
CA SER A 176 0.88 23.86 -2.46
C SER A 176 -0.38 24.38 -1.73
N ALA A 177 -0.73 23.79 -0.59
CA ALA A 177 -1.86 24.25 0.21
C ALA A 177 -1.46 25.49 1.01
N THR A 178 -2.41 26.42 1.18
CA THR A 178 -2.13 27.66 1.90
C THR A 178 -1.89 27.37 3.38
N VAL A 179 -0.65 27.54 3.83
CA VAL A 179 -0.31 27.46 5.25
C VAL A 179 -0.85 28.69 5.96
N VAL A 180 -1.96 28.53 6.67
CA VAL A 180 -2.47 29.58 7.55
C VAL A 180 -1.67 29.53 8.83
N LEU A 181 -0.79 30.51 9.03
CA LEU A 181 -0.28 30.86 10.35
C LEU A 181 -1.46 31.45 11.14
N PRO A 182 -1.97 30.77 12.18
CA PRO A 182 -3.08 31.32 12.92
C PRO A 182 -2.62 32.53 13.74
N GLU A 183 -3.48 33.54 13.81
CA GLU A 183 -3.34 34.67 14.74
C GLU A 183 -3.01 34.16 16.15
N VAL A 184 -2.05 34.81 16.80
CA VAL A 184 -1.24 34.30 17.95
C VAL A 184 -2.03 33.37 18.87
N LYS A 185 -1.97 32.07 18.58
CA LYS A 185 -2.56 31.07 19.46
C LYS A 185 -1.76 31.05 20.76
N VAL A 186 -2.47 31.08 21.89
CA VAL A 186 -1.89 30.98 23.22
C VAL A 186 -0.86 29.85 23.25
N ALA A 187 0.30 30.08 23.85
CA ALA A 187 1.46 29.16 23.82
C ALA A 187 1.15 27.72 24.28
N SER A 188 0.02 27.49 24.96
CA SER A 188 -0.48 26.17 25.34
C SER A 188 -1.11 25.36 24.20
N PHE A 189 -1.48 25.96 23.06
CA PHE A 189 -2.20 25.27 21.97
C PHE A 189 -1.44 24.05 21.38
N PRO A 190 -0.12 24.13 21.08
CA PRO A 190 0.64 22.96 20.63
C PRO A 190 0.61 21.82 21.65
N TYR A 191 0.80 22.14 22.94
CA TYR A 191 0.76 21.16 24.03
C TYR A 191 -0.62 20.50 24.16
N GLN A 192 -1.71 21.28 24.05
CA GLN A 192 -3.08 20.75 24.04
C GLN A 192 -3.37 19.86 22.82
N MET A 193 -2.77 20.12 21.66
CA MET A 193 -2.90 19.25 20.49
C MET A 193 -2.16 17.93 20.69
N VAL A 194 -0.91 17.97 21.16
CA VAL A 194 -0.12 16.75 21.42
C VAL A 194 -0.74 15.90 22.53
N ASP A 195 -1.23 16.51 23.62
CA ASP A 195 -1.97 15.79 24.67
C ASP A 195 -3.26 15.15 24.16
N ARG A 196 -4.09 15.87 23.38
CA ARG A 196 -5.31 15.29 22.81
C ARG A 196 -5.02 14.14 21.84
N ALA A 197 -3.99 14.27 21.00
CA ALA A 197 -3.53 13.20 20.11
C ALA A 197 -3.00 11.99 20.90
N PHE A 198 -2.20 12.21 21.95
CA PHE A 198 -1.75 11.16 22.85
C PHE A 198 -2.93 10.43 23.52
N ARG A 199 -3.90 11.16 24.08
CA ARG A 199 -5.11 10.56 24.67
C ARG A 199 -5.96 9.81 23.66
N ASN A 200 -6.04 10.28 22.41
CA ASN A 200 -6.72 9.56 21.32
C ASN A 200 -6.00 8.24 21.01
N LEU A 201 -4.67 8.30 20.91
CA LEU A 201 -3.80 7.16 20.66
C LEU A 201 -3.86 6.12 21.78
N GLN A 202 -3.86 6.54 23.05
CA GLN A 202 -4.05 5.68 24.21
C GLN A 202 -5.41 4.96 24.18
N ARG A 203 -6.50 5.71 24.01
CA ARG A 203 -7.88 5.16 23.92
C ARG A 203 -8.00 4.06 22.87
N ASN A 204 -7.28 4.20 21.76
CA ASN A 204 -7.37 3.31 20.62
C ASN A 204 -6.17 2.34 20.47
N TYR A 205 -5.25 2.27 21.44
CA TYR A 205 -4.06 1.42 21.38
C TYR A 205 -4.37 -0.09 21.20
N ARG A 206 -5.55 -0.52 21.66
CA ARG A 206 -6.02 -1.91 21.52
C ARG A 206 -6.61 -2.22 20.13
N ARG A 207 -6.82 -1.22 19.25
CA ARG A 207 -7.21 -1.49 17.85
C ARG A 207 -6.06 -2.19 17.16
N THR A 208 -6.35 -3.32 16.51
CA THR A 208 -5.34 -4.13 15.81
C THR A 208 -5.63 -4.18 14.33
N TYR A 209 -4.57 -4.10 13.54
CA TYR A 209 -4.61 -4.29 12.10
C TYR A 209 -3.70 -5.47 11.75
N TYR A 210 -4.18 -6.32 10.86
CA TYR A 210 -3.54 -7.53 10.37
C TYR A 210 -3.33 -7.39 8.87
N GLY A 211 -2.19 -7.82 8.36
CA GLY A 211 -1.84 -7.49 7.00
C GLY A 211 -0.47 -7.93 6.56
N ARG A 212 0.04 -7.30 5.50
CA ARG A 212 1.40 -7.50 4.99
C ARG A 212 2.14 -6.18 4.92
N ALA A 213 3.43 -6.23 5.25
CA ALA A 213 4.36 -5.12 5.13
C ALA A 213 5.59 -5.53 4.34
N PHE A 214 6.03 -4.67 3.43
CA PHE A 214 7.31 -4.82 2.73
C PHE A 214 8.35 -3.95 3.41
N TYR A 215 9.46 -4.57 3.82
CA TYR A 215 10.63 -3.95 4.43
C TYR A 215 11.80 -4.03 3.46
N ARG A 216 12.50 -2.91 3.25
CA ARG A 216 13.81 -2.87 2.59
C ARG A 216 14.78 -2.10 3.47
N GLN A 217 16.02 -2.58 3.52
CA GLN A 217 17.17 -1.95 4.15
C GLN A 217 18.36 -1.97 3.19
N ILE A 218 19.04 -0.84 3.07
CA ILE A 218 20.31 -0.71 2.36
C ILE A 218 21.35 -0.13 3.33
N THR A 219 22.45 -0.85 3.54
CA THR A 219 23.62 -0.35 4.26
C THR A 219 24.68 0.08 3.25
N ARG A 220 25.25 1.25 3.46
CA ARG A 220 26.43 1.77 2.75
C ARG A 220 27.56 2.03 3.76
N ILE A 221 28.79 1.75 3.34
CA ILE A 221 30.02 2.13 4.07
C ILE A 221 30.90 2.89 3.08
N ASP A 222 31.34 4.10 3.48
CA ASP A 222 32.02 5.07 2.60
C ASP A 222 31.28 5.22 1.25
N ASP A 223 29.95 5.38 1.35
CA ASP A 223 28.96 5.48 0.27
C ASP A 223 28.83 4.26 -0.68
N GLN A 224 29.65 3.22 -0.52
CA GLN A 224 29.52 1.96 -1.26
C GLN A 224 28.45 1.05 -0.64
N PRO A 225 27.51 0.47 -1.40
CA PRO A 225 26.52 -0.47 -0.88
C PRO A 225 27.20 -1.77 -0.41
N THR A 226 27.02 -2.07 0.88
CA THR A 226 27.60 -3.25 1.54
C THR A 226 26.56 -4.33 1.87
N GLU A 227 25.32 -3.93 2.15
CA GLU A 227 24.22 -4.83 2.50
C GLU A 227 22.90 -4.38 1.85
N LEU A 228 22.11 -5.34 1.36
CA LEU A 228 20.71 -5.20 1.00
C LEU A 228 19.92 -6.31 1.70
N GLN A 229 18.91 -5.93 2.47
CA GLN A 229 17.96 -6.84 3.10
C GLN A 229 16.55 -6.45 2.65
N GLU A 230 15.80 -7.41 2.10
CA GLU A 230 14.40 -7.23 1.74
C GLU A 230 13.56 -8.32 2.39
N VAL A 231 12.43 -7.93 2.98
CA VAL A 231 11.57 -8.82 3.74
C VAL A 231 10.12 -8.48 3.51
N VAL A 232 9.28 -9.51 3.36
CA VAL A 232 7.83 -9.36 3.49
C VAL A 232 7.40 -10.04 4.78
N TRP A 233 6.83 -9.25 5.68
CA TRP A 233 6.20 -9.75 6.90
C TRP A 233 4.70 -9.88 6.71
N ASN A 234 4.11 -10.93 7.27
CA ASN A 234 2.75 -10.81 7.80
C ASN A 234 2.86 -10.00 9.10
N VAL A 235 2.11 -8.92 9.22
CA VAL A 235 2.25 -7.96 10.32
C VAL A 235 0.96 -7.84 11.12
N LYS A 236 1.12 -7.72 12.44
CA LYS A 236 0.11 -7.24 13.37
C LYS A 236 0.59 -5.90 13.91
N SER A 237 -0.17 -4.85 13.68
CA SER A 237 0.14 -3.49 14.15
C SER A 237 -1.03 -2.87 14.90
N ASN A 238 -0.79 -1.71 15.49
CA ASN A 238 -1.80 -0.78 15.98
C ASN A 238 -1.46 0.65 15.50
N PRO A 239 -2.25 1.68 15.86
CA PRO A 239 -1.99 3.06 15.47
C PRO A 239 -0.71 3.68 16.06
N ALA A 240 0.08 2.96 16.86
CA ALA A 240 1.28 3.47 17.52
C ALA A 240 2.57 2.73 17.12
N ARG A 241 2.48 1.46 16.70
CA ARG A 241 3.64 0.57 16.44
C ARG A 241 3.28 -0.72 15.71
N ILE A 242 4.30 -1.42 15.25
CA ILE A 242 4.24 -2.87 15.02
C ILE A 242 4.09 -3.57 16.38
N LEU A 243 3.16 -4.50 16.49
CA LEU A 243 2.96 -5.36 17.68
C LEU A 243 3.65 -6.71 17.53
N GLY A 244 3.74 -7.22 16.30
CA GLY A 244 4.49 -8.43 15.98
C GLY A 244 4.46 -8.78 14.50
N THR A 245 5.37 -9.66 14.10
CA THR A 245 5.62 -10.05 12.71
C THR A 245 5.75 -11.56 12.56
N THR A 246 5.37 -12.08 11.39
CA THR A 246 5.74 -13.41 10.91
C THR A 246 6.50 -13.22 9.60
N LEU A 247 7.65 -13.86 9.44
CA LEU A 247 8.38 -13.84 8.16
C LEU A 247 7.58 -14.60 7.09
N ALA A 248 7.26 -13.95 5.97
CA ALA A 248 6.52 -14.56 4.86
C ALA A 248 7.43 -14.83 3.66
N GLN A 249 8.27 -13.87 3.30
CA GLN A 249 9.32 -13.99 2.28
C GLN A 249 10.52 -13.13 2.71
N GLY A 250 11.72 -13.49 2.26
CA GLY A 250 12.91 -12.66 2.48
C GLY A 250 14.02 -12.94 1.49
N ARG A 251 14.85 -11.94 1.22
CA ARG A 251 16.13 -12.09 0.50
C ARG A 251 17.18 -11.15 1.07
N TYR A 252 18.44 -11.54 0.93
CA TYR A 252 19.57 -10.82 1.47
C TYR A 252 20.77 -10.92 0.53
N ALA A 253 21.44 -9.80 0.30
CA ALA A 253 22.73 -9.72 -0.36
C ALA A 253 23.69 -8.90 0.51
N ALA A 254 24.95 -9.32 0.57
CA ALA A 254 26.01 -8.54 1.18
C ALA A 254 27.34 -8.84 0.50
N VAL A 255 28.24 -7.86 0.53
CA VAL A 255 29.66 -8.04 0.19
C VAL A 255 30.47 -8.11 1.48
N GLN A 256 31.73 -8.57 1.38
CA GLN A 256 32.63 -8.54 2.52
C GLN A 256 32.89 -7.07 2.93
N ALA A 257 32.56 -6.74 4.17
CA ALA A 257 32.67 -5.40 4.74
C ALA A 257 33.20 -5.47 6.17
N PRO A 258 33.79 -4.38 6.71
CA PRO A 258 34.29 -4.33 8.09
C PRO A 258 33.20 -4.55 9.15
N ILE A 259 31.94 -4.27 8.82
CA ILE A 259 30.76 -4.53 9.66
C ILE A 259 29.52 -4.75 8.79
N ASN A 260 28.57 -5.53 9.32
CA ASN A 260 27.25 -5.79 8.74
C ASN A 260 26.17 -5.39 9.76
N LEU A 261 24.99 -4.96 9.29
CA LEU A 261 23.88 -4.48 10.13
C LEU A 261 22.60 -5.30 9.91
N ASN A 262 22.81 -6.60 9.70
CA ASN A 262 21.86 -7.66 9.35
C ASN A 262 20.68 -7.95 10.31
N ASN A 263 20.48 -7.10 11.33
CA ASN A 263 19.36 -7.14 12.27
C ASN A 263 18.82 -5.74 12.58
N PHE A 264 19.17 -4.72 11.80
CA PHE A 264 18.72 -3.34 12.00
C PHE A 264 17.19 -3.19 11.84
N SER A 265 16.50 -4.15 11.19
CA SER A 265 15.03 -4.23 11.18
C SER A 265 14.41 -4.30 12.59
N VAL A 266 15.17 -4.72 13.61
CA VAL A 266 14.71 -4.73 15.00
C VAL A 266 14.34 -3.32 15.50
N TYR A 267 14.99 -2.26 14.98
CA TYR A 267 14.64 -0.88 15.29
C TYR A 267 13.22 -0.59 14.77
N THR A 268 12.97 -0.86 13.50
CA THR A 268 11.66 -0.73 12.86
C THR A 268 10.58 -1.53 13.59
N ARG A 269 10.84 -2.81 13.90
CA ARG A 269 9.85 -3.70 14.51
C ARG A 269 9.59 -3.43 15.99
N LYS A 270 10.49 -2.75 16.71
CA LYS A 270 10.31 -2.34 18.12
C LYS A 270 9.84 -0.91 18.31
N TYR A 271 10.09 -0.02 17.34
CA TYR A 271 9.77 1.39 17.50
C TYR A 271 8.27 1.64 17.59
N GLY A 272 7.90 2.64 18.38
CA GLY A 272 6.53 3.03 18.56
C GLY A 272 6.41 4.40 19.22
N LEU A 273 5.35 5.12 18.87
CA LEU A 273 5.14 6.50 19.35
C LEU A 273 5.12 6.61 20.88
N PHE A 274 4.57 5.62 21.59
CA PHE A 274 4.66 5.50 23.06
C PHE A 274 4.54 4.04 23.48
N ASP A 275 4.90 3.72 24.73
CA ASP A 275 4.64 2.42 25.34
C ASP A 275 3.70 2.55 26.55
N PRO A 276 2.53 1.88 26.56
CA PRO A 276 1.60 1.93 27.70
C PRO A 276 2.09 1.16 28.94
N ARG A 277 3.20 0.42 28.86
CA ARG A 277 3.84 -0.27 29.99
C ARG A 277 5.02 0.51 30.58
N GLN A 278 5.49 1.57 29.90
CA GLN A 278 6.52 2.42 30.46
C GLN A 278 5.93 3.23 31.62
N ASP A 279 6.73 3.40 32.68
CA ASP A 279 6.39 4.30 33.77
C ASP A 279 6.19 5.73 33.23
N SER A 280 4.99 6.26 33.45
CA SER A 280 4.58 7.57 32.97
C SER A 280 5.39 8.71 33.58
N THR A 281 6.04 8.53 34.73
CA THR A 281 6.86 9.58 35.38
C THR A 281 8.24 9.75 34.75
N THR A 282 8.73 8.70 34.05
CA THR A 282 10.06 8.63 33.43
C THR A 282 10.02 8.54 31.90
N SER A 283 8.84 8.49 31.28
CA SER A 283 8.74 8.48 29.82
C SER A 283 9.27 9.77 29.20
N LEU A 284 10.17 9.60 28.22
CA LEU A 284 10.77 10.66 27.40
C LEU A 284 10.11 10.80 26.03
N SER A 285 9.06 10.02 25.71
CA SER A 285 8.36 10.19 24.44
C SER A 285 7.64 11.54 24.36
N LEU A 286 7.57 12.12 23.16
CA LEU A 286 6.66 13.22 22.83
C LEU A 286 5.21 12.86 23.14
N MET A 287 4.82 11.61 22.85
CA MET A 287 3.50 11.06 23.16
C MET A 287 3.49 10.51 24.58
N SER A 288 3.51 11.40 25.56
CA SER A 288 3.48 11.05 26.98
C SER A 288 2.80 12.15 27.83
N PRO A 289 2.42 11.87 29.09
CA PRO A 289 1.94 12.90 30.02
C PRO A 289 2.98 13.99 30.35
N ASN A 290 4.26 13.74 30.04
CA ASN A 290 5.38 14.63 30.35
C ASN A 290 5.73 15.59 29.21
N VAL A 291 4.90 15.71 28.16
CA VAL A 291 5.25 16.50 26.96
C VAL A 291 5.72 17.91 27.31
N GLU A 292 4.99 18.63 28.16
CA GLU A 292 5.33 20.00 28.58
C GLU A 292 6.62 20.06 29.42
N LYS A 293 6.86 19.04 30.25
CA LYS A 293 8.10 18.91 31.04
C LYS A 293 9.32 18.59 30.19
N ASN A 294 9.15 17.84 29.10
CA ASN A 294 10.26 17.26 28.34
C ASN A 294 10.60 18.03 27.05
N TYR A 295 9.63 18.74 26.46
CA TYR A 295 9.76 19.36 25.14
C TYR A 295 9.40 20.85 25.15
N LEU A 296 10.08 21.61 24.29
CA LEU A 296 9.58 22.86 23.73
C LEU A 296 8.78 22.51 22.48
N LEU A 297 7.56 23.06 22.36
CA LEU A 297 6.69 22.88 21.20
C LEU A 297 6.37 24.21 20.54
N GLU A 298 6.36 24.22 19.21
CA GLU A 298 5.99 25.38 18.39
C GLU A 298 4.99 24.94 17.30
N LEU A 299 3.99 25.76 17.02
CA LEU A 299 3.09 25.55 15.89
C LEU A 299 3.68 26.23 14.66
N LYS A 300 4.27 25.44 13.76
CA LYS A 300 4.86 25.95 12.52
C LYS A 300 3.80 26.37 11.49
N GLY A 301 2.62 25.77 11.53
CA GLY A 301 1.50 26.16 10.66
C GLY A 301 0.36 25.16 10.66
N ILE A 302 -0.74 25.52 9.99
CA ILE A 302 -1.88 24.65 9.73
C ILE A 302 -2.08 24.56 8.22
N VAL A 303 -2.16 23.33 7.71
CA VAL A 303 -2.41 23.05 6.30
C VAL A 303 -3.84 22.53 6.12
N GLY A 304 -4.61 23.15 5.23
CA GLY A 304 -5.98 22.78 4.94
C GLY A 304 -6.59 23.65 3.85
N GLU A 305 -7.76 23.27 3.33
CA GLU A 305 -8.48 24.05 2.32
C GLU A 305 -9.23 25.26 2.92
N ASP A 306 -9.64 25.20 4.20
CA ASP A 306 -10.46 26.21 4.87
C ASP A 306 -10.15 26.36 6.38
N SER A 307 -10.59 27.47 6.97
CA SER A 307 -10.32 27.89 8.36
C SER A 307 -11.00 27.06 9.47
N THR A 308 -11.75 26.02 9.14
CA THR A 308 -12.48 25.16 10.10
C THR A 308 -11.89 23.77 10.29
N GLY A 309 -10.93 23.36 9.47
CA GLY A 309 -10.31 22.02 9.50
C GLY A 309 -8.82 22.04 9.14
N GLY A 310 -8.22 20.86 8.98
CA GLY A 310 -6.84 20.72 8.50
C GLY A 310 -5.87 20.07 9.49
N VAL A 311 -4.59 20.06 9.11
CA VAL A 311 -3.50 19.36 9.81
C VAL A 311 -2.49 20.38 10.33
N ALA A 312 -2.28 20.41 11.64
CA ALA A 312 -1.29 21.25 12.28
C ALA A 312 0.09 20.59 12.24
N GLU A 313 1.12 21.29 11.74
CA GLU A 313 2.52 20.91 11.95
C GLU A 313 3.02 21.52 13.25
N ILE A 314 3.35 20.66 14.22
CA ILE A 314 3.94 21.06 15.50
C ILE A 314 5.39 20.57 15.51
N THR A 315 6.33 21.51 15.50
CA THR A 315 7.75 21.24 15.73
C THR A 315 7.98 21.00 17.23
N PHE A 316 8.98 20.17 17.54
CA PHE A 316 9.36 19.86 18.90
C PHE A 316 10.87 19.70 19.04
N GLU A 317 11.40 20.15 20.18
CA GLU A 317 12.77 19.86 20.61
C GLU A 317 12.80 19.52 22.10
N THR A 318 13.64 18.58 22.51
CA THR A 318 13.87 18.27 23.94
C THR A 318 14.41 19.48 24.66
N ARG A 319 13.83 19.80 25.82
CA ARG A 319 14.32 20.91 26.66
C ARG A 319 15.80 20.74 27.07
N PRO A 320 16.56 21.83 27.20
CA PRO A 320 18.00 21.77 27.41
C PRO A 320 18.42 21.10 28.74
N GLU A 321 17.55 21.07 29.75
CA GLU A 321 17.83 20.48 31.07
C GLU A 321 17.88 18.94 31.05
N LEU A 322 17.31 18.30 30.03
CA LEU A 322 17.43 16.85 29.84
C LEU A 322 18.82 16.48 29.29
N SER A 323 19.27 15.26 29.54
CA SER A 323 20.46 14.69 28.86
C SER A 323 20.13 14.04 27.51
N TYR A 324 18.90 13.52 27.38
CA TYR A 324 18.37 13.04 26.10
C TYR A 324 18.11 14.22 25.15
N ARG A 325 18.48 14.04 23.89
CA ARG A 325 18.30 15.02 22.82
C ARG A 325 17.46 14.41 21.71
N SER A 326 16.41 15.11 21.30
CA SER A 326 15.69 14.80 20.06
C SER A 326 14.90 16.01 19.56
N GLU A 327 14.81 16.13 18.25
CA GLU A 327 14.14 17.20 17.51
C GLU A 327 13.19 16.60 16.46
N GLY A 328 12.15 17.31 16.03
CA GLY A 328 11.28 16.80 14.96
C GLY A 328 10.01 17.60 14.73
N SER A 329 9.10 16.98 13.98
CA SER A 329 7.75 17.49 13.71
C SER A 329 6.72 16.37 13.91
N VAL A 330 5.57 16.71 14.49
CA VAL A 330 4.37 15.88 14.48
C VAL A 330 3.26 16.61 13.75
N TRP A 331 2.54 15.90 12.89
CA TRP A 331 1.42 16.44 12.14
C TRP A 331 0.12 15.85 12.66
N ILE A 332 -0.75 16.71 13.18
CA ILE A 332 -1.97 16.32 13.90
C ILE A 332 -3.18 16.95 13.21
N ASP A 333 -4.11 16.10 12.78
CA ASP A 333 -5.42 16.50 12.27
C ASP A 333 -6.22 17.18 13.40
N ILE A 334 -6.68 18.41 13.16
CA ILE A 334 -7.21 19.31 14.20
C ILE A 334 -8.59 18.86 14.69
N GLU A 335 -9.40 18.29 13.81
CA GLU A 335 -10.77 17.85 14.12
C GLU A 335 -10.74 16.52 14.89
N THR A 336 -10.02 15.55 14.33
CA THR A 336 -10.04 14.16 14.80
C THR A 336 -8.97 13.87 15.85
N ASN A 337 -7.97 14.75 16.00
CA ASN A 337 -6.78 14.55 16.84
C ASN A 337 -5.99 13.29 16.41
N GLN A 338 -6.03 12.94 15.12
CA GLN A 338 -5.22 11.87 14.54
C GLN A 338 -3.79 12.35 14.31
N ILE A 339 -2.80 11.53 14.66
CA ILE A 339 -1.43 11.70 14.14
C ILE A 339 -1.40 11.22 12.69
N VAL A 340 -1.15 12.12 11.75
CA VAL A 340 -1.10 11.83 10.31
C VAL A 340 0.32 11.45 9.90
N ARG A 341 1.31 12.19 10.43
CA ARG A 341 2.74 11.97 10.23
C ARG A 341 3.49 12.29 11.50
N TYR A 342 4.61 11.63 11.73
CA TYR A 342 5.54 11.89 12.84
C TYR A 342 6.96 11.68 12.35
N ARG A 343 7.84 12.65 12.61
CA ARG A 343 9.27 12.56 12.31
C ARG A 343 10.07 13.02 13.51
N VAL A 344 11.06 12.21 13.91
CA VAL A 344 12.01 12.54 14.97
C VAL A 344 13.43 12.27 14.51
N VAL A 345 14.36 13.05 15.03
CA VAL A 345 15.80 12.87 14.87
C VAL A 345 16.42 12.83 16.26
N GLN A 346 17.24 11.82 16.52
CA GLN A 346 17.93 11.64 17.80
C GLN A 346 19.42 11.29 17.57
N PRO A 347 20.36 11.78 18.40
CA PRO A 347 21.78 11.54 18.24
C PRO A 347 22.21 10.21 18.91
N SER A 348 21.34 9.21 18.90
CA SER A 348 21.53 7.96 19.64
C SER A 348 21.18 6.73 18.81
N PHE A 349 22.14 5.81 18.79
CA PHE A 349 22.07 4.48 18.17
C PHE A 349 22.73 3.49 19.13
N THR A 350 22.09 2.34 19.36
CA THR A 350 22.59 1.31 20.29
C THR A 350 23.14 0.13 19.48
N GLY A 351 24.28 0.34 18.83
CA GLY A 351 25.02 -0.69 18.12
C GLY A 351 26.16 -1.27 18.96
N SER A 352 26.42 -2.57 18.79
CA SER A 352 27.60 -3.26 19.31
C SER A 352 28.37 -3.92 18.17
N THR A 353 29.67 -4.06 18.33
CA THR A 353 30.57 -4.69 17.34
C THR A 353 31.21 -5.95 17.96
N ASN A 354 31.66 -6.89 17.13
CA ASN A 354 32.41 -8.05 17.62
C ASN A 354 33.89 -7.73 17.90
N ASN A 355 34.38 -6.57 17.47
CA ASN A 355 35.73 -6.08 17.73
C ASN A 355 35.69 -5.05 18.86
N PRO A 356 36.17 -5.34 20.09
CA PRO A 356 36.04 -4.44 21.24
C PRO A 356 36.79 -3.10 21.08
N LYS A 357 37.66 -2.97 20.07
CA LYS A 357 38.32 -1.71 19.71
C LYS A 357 37.44 -0.78 18.86
N GLN A 358 36.40 -1.31 18.23
CA GLN A 358 35.49 -0.56 17.35
C GLN A 358 34.31 0.01 18.13
N LYS A 359 34.02 1.29 17.93
CA LYS A 359 32.87 1.98 18.51
C LYS A 359 32.10 2.76 17.45
N PHE A 360 30.79 2.79 17.60
CA PHE A 360 29.95 3.72 16.85
C PHE A 360 30.03 5.11 17.49
N THR A 361 30.31 6.12 16.68
CA THR A 361 30.37 7.53 17.07
C THR A 361 29.52 8.39 16.12
N ASN A 362 29.25 9.64 16.50
CA ASN A 362 28.52 10.62 15.68
C ASN A 362 27.19 10.09 15.11
N ALA A 363 26.50 9.25 15.89
CA ALA A 363 25.25 8.64 15.46
C ALA A 363 24.14 9.69 15.35
N ARG A 364 23.41 9.68 14.24
CA ARG A 364 22.15 10.41 14.04
C ARG A 364 21.16 9.43 13.43
N LEU A 365 20.09 9.16 14.16
CA LEU A 365 18.99 8.29 13.73
C LEU A 365 17.75 9.16 13.49
N ALA A 366 17.34 9.29 12.24
CA ALA A 366 16.07 9.85 11.84
C ALA A 366 15.04 8.74 11.72
N ILE A 367 13.86 8.93 12.30
CA ILE A 367 12.74 7.99 12.27
C ILE A 367 11.51 8.74 11.80
N GLU A 368 10.80 8.17 10.84
CA GLU A 368 9.58 8.74 10.29
C GLU A 368 8.47 7.69 10.23
N MET A 369 7.24 8.12 10.49
CA MET A 369 6.03 7.30 10.47
C MET A 369 4.92 8.08 9.78
N SER A 370 4.22 7.47 8.84
CA SER A 370 2.95 7.99 8.31
C SER A 370 1.80 7.03 8.57
N PHE A 371 0.59 7.57 8.64
CA PHE A 371 -0.64 6.86 8.94
C PHE A 371 -1.66 7.14 7.84
N LYS A 372 -2.44 6.12 7.49
CA LYS A 372 -3.53 6.28 6.51
C LYS A 372 -4.58 7.30 7.04
N PRO A 373 -5.48 7.84 6.21
CA PRO A 373 -6.63 8.58 6.72
C PRO A 373 -7.52 7.67 7.59
N GLY A 374 -7.75 8.04 8.86
CA GLY A 374 -8.55 7.26 9.82
C GLY A 374 -10.06 7.48 9.74
N GLY A 375 -10.49 8.40 8.86
CA GLY A 375 -11.88 8.83 8.75
C GLY A 375 -12.40 9.46 10.06
N PRO A 376 -13.74 9.48 10.27
CA PRO A 376 -14.34 10.12 11.45
C PRO A 376 -13.92 9.51 12.80
N ALA A 377 -13.30 8.33 12.81
CA ALA A 377 -12.80 7.69 14.02
C ALA A 377 -11.44 8.26 14.49
N GLY A 378 -10.78 9.11 13.69
CA GLY A 378 -9.53 9.78 14.04
C GLY A 378 -8.35 8.88 14.32
N VAL A 379 -8.38 7.65 13.81
CA VAL A 379 -7.39 6.61 14.10
C VAL A 379 -7.25 5.66 12.92
N ALA A 380 -6.01 5.47 12.50
CA ALA A 380 -5.67 4.70 11.31
C ALA A 380 -4.56 3.68 11.57
N PRO A 381 -4.40 2.69 10.67
CA PRO A 381 -3.20 1.87 10.65
C PRO A 381 -1.98 2.67 10.15
N LEU A 382 -0.78 2.16 10.50
CA LEU A 382 0.48 2.54 9.88
C LEU A 382 0.42 2.42 8.37
N GLU A 383 0.93 3.40 7.65
CA GLU A 383 1.11 3.36 6.19
C GLU A 383 2.58 3.14 5.83
N LEU A 384 3.47 3.92 6.44
CA LEU A 384 4.90 3.87 6.24
C LEU A 384 5.65 3.97 7.57
N MET A 385 6.79 3.31 7.67
CA MET A 385 7.85 3.64 8.63
C MET A 385 9.19 3.74 7.88
N LYS A 386 9.97 4.80 8.11
CA LYS A 386 11.32 4.98 7.56
C LYS A 386 12.32 5.17 8.69
N MET A 387 13.54 4.66 8.54
CA MET A 387 14.65 4.90 9.45
C MET A 387 15.95 5.13 8.68
N ASP A 388 16.55 6.30 8.88
CA ASP A 388 17.85 6.65 8.33
C ASP A 388 18.85 6.82 9.49
N LEU A 389 19.87 5.97 9.54
CA LEU A 389 21.00 6.07 10.45
C LEU A 389 22.23 6.58 9.69
N THR A 390 22.87 7.62 10.21
CA THR A 390 24.27 7.96 9.88
C THR A 390 25.13 7.80 11.13
N THR A 391 26.27 7.12 11.05
CA THR A 391 27.21 6.95 12.19
C THR A 391 28.60 6.61 11.66
N ASP A 392 29.64 6.96 12.41
CA ASP A 392 31.01 6.56 12.09
C ASP A 392 31.41 5.31 12.89
N LEU A 393 32.07 4.35 12.24
CA LEU A 393 32.76 3.25 12.91
C LEU A 393 34.21 3.67 13.18
N ALA A 394 34.47 4.12 14.40
CA ALA A 394 35.80 4.50 14.86
C ALA A 394 36.58 3.28 15.39
N GLU A 395 37.85 3.16 15.01
CA GLU A 395 38.80 2.18 15.56
C GLU A 395 40.15 2.90 15.80
N PRO A 396 40.80 2.75 16.97
CA PRO A 396 42.07 3.40 17.28
C PRO A 396 43.14 3.16 16.21
N GLY A 397 43.76 4.24 15.72
CA GLY A 397 44.81 4.20 14.70
C GLY A 397 44.29 4.05 13.25
N LYS A 398 42.97 4.07 13.01
CA LYS A 398 42.37 4.04 11.67
C LYS A 398 41.50 5.28 11.43
N LYS A 399 41.34 5.65 10.16
CA LYS A 399 40.31 6.61 9.75
C LYS A 399 38.92 6.02 10.08
N PRO A 400 37.99 6.76 10.72
CA PRO A 400 36.63 6.29 10.90
C PRO A 400 35.95 6.01 9.56
N LEU A 401 35.18 4.93 9.50
CA LEU A 401 34.40 4.55 8.31
C LEU A 401 32.99 5.13 8.42
N ALA A 402 32.54 5.85 7.40
CA ALA A 402 31.22 6.46 7.41
C ALA A 402 30.15 5.43 7.06
N ILE A 403 29.22 5.15 7.98
CA ILE A 403 28.14 4.19 7.79
C ILE A 403 26.82 4.92 7.62
N LYS A 404 26.09 4.55 6.57
CA LYS A 404 24.72 5.02 6.30
C LYS A 404 23.81 3.80 6.16
N VAL A 405 22.78 3.69 6.99
CA VAL A 405 21.70 2.70 6.80
C VAL A 405 20.43 3.47 6.48
N SER A 406 19.76 3.11 5.40
CA SER A 406 18.38 3.55 5.15
C SER A 406 17.49 2.33 5.11
N SER A 407 16.36 2.38 5.82
CA SER A 407 15.31 1.38 5.71
C SER A 407 13.94 2.02 5.59
N PHE A 408 13.05 1.35 4.86
CA PHE A 408 11.64 1.71 4.79
C PHE A 408 10.75 0.48 4.93
N THR A 409 9.54 0.70 5.43
CA THR A 409 8.50 -0.31 5.65
C THR A 409 7.18 0.22 5.13
N TYR A 410 6.64 -0.37 4.07
CA TYR A 410 5.35 0.01 3.50
C TYR A 410 4.27 -1.04 3.80
N PHE A 411 3.13 -0.60 4.32
CA PHE A 411 2.04 -1.46 4.80
C PHE A 411 0.89 -1.49 3.78
N TYR A 412 0.96 -2.41 2.83
CA TYR A 412 0.19 -2.41 1.58
C TYR A 412 -1.12 -3.21 1.61
N ASP A 413 -1.24 -4.17 2.53
CA ASP A 413 -2.43 -4.99 2.73
C ASP A 413 -2.75 -4.93 4.22
N GLN A 414 -3.94 -4.45 4.60
CA GLN A 414 -4.32 -4.23 5.99
C GLN A 414 -5.83 -4.37 6.19
N SER A 415 -6.21 -5.10 7.24
CA SER A 415 -7.59 -5.35 7.67
C SER A 415 -7.69 -5.34 9.19
N SER A 416 -8.87 -5.05 9.74
CA SER A 416 -9.17 -5.27 11.17
C SER A 416 -9.46 -6.74 11.50
N THR A 417 -9.67 -7.60 10.50
CA THR A 417 -10.00 -9.02 10.67
C THR A 417 -8.78 -9.82 11.17
N PRO A 418 -8.85 -10.50 12.33
CA PRO A 418 -7.76 -11.33 12.83
C PRO A 418 -7.43 -12.50 11.89
N GLN A 419 -6.14 -12.67 11.59
CA GLN A 419 -5.64 -13.82 10.84
C GLN A 419 -5.09 -14.90 11.79
N ARG A 420 -5.20 -16.18 11.41
CA ARG A 420 -4.67 -17.31 12.19
C ARG A 420 -3.16 -17.51 11.95
N LEU A 421 -2.37 -16.50 12.30
CA LEU A 421 -0.90 -16.50 12.17
C LEU A 421 -0.21 -16.15 13.51
N PRO A 422 0.96 -16.74 13.81
CA PRO A 422 1.74 -16.39 15.00
C PRO A 422 2.55 -15.11 14.76
N TYR A 423 2.16 -14.01 15.39
CA TYR A 423 2.87 -12.73 15.32
C TYR A 423 3.82 -12.57 16.51
N ALA A 424 5.13 -12.74 16.27
CA ALA A 424 6.15 -12.59 17.30
C ALA A 424 6.50 -11.11 17.52
N ALA A 425 6.56 -10.67 18.77
CA ALA A 425 7.11 -9.36 19.12
C ALA A 425 8.63 -9.37 18.90
N ALA A 426 9.19 -8.24 18.46
CA ALA A 426 10.59 -8.15 18.10
C ALA A 426 11.54 -8.19 19.30
N SER A 427 12.60 -8.99 19.21
CA SER A 427 13.62 -9.16 20.24
C SER A 427 15.01 -8.72 19.75
N LEU A 428 15.85 -8.24 20.66
CA LEU A 428 17.28 -8.00 20.39
C LEU A 428 18.07 -9.32 20.16
N SER A 429 17.48 -10.45 20.57
CA SER A 429 17.97 -11.79 20.24
C SER A 429 17.60 -12.26 18.83
N ASP A 430 16.74 -11.54 18.10
CA ASP A 430 16.36 -11.90 16.74
C ASP A 430 17.59 -11.90 15.82
N ARG A 431 17.55 -12.75 14.79
CA ARG A 431 18.62 -12.90 13.80
C ARG A 431 18.00 -12.96 12.42
N ASP A 432 17.56 -11.81 11.92
CA ASP A 432 16.79 -11.73 10.66
C ASP A 432 17.47 -12.49 9.51
N LEU A 433 18.80 -12.33 9.35
CA LEU A 433 19.58 -13.06 8.35
C LEU A 433 19.49 -14.59 8.45
N GLN A 434 19.42 -15.14 9.66
CA GLN A 434 19.26 -16.59 9.85
C GLN A 434 17.85 -17.03 9.45
N ALA A 435 16.82 -16.26 9.84
CA ALA A 435 15.44 -16.53 9.46
C ALA A 435 15.21 -16.43 7.94
N ILE A 436 15.81 -15.43 7.29
CA ILE A 436 15.76 -15.26 5.82
C ILE A 436 16.43 -16.43 5.11
N ARG A 437 17.62 -16.87 5.57
CA ARG A 437 18.35 -18.01 4.98
C ARG A 437 17.64 -19.35 5.15
N ALA A 438 16.72 -19.46 6.10
CA ALA A 438 15.92 -20.67 6.32
C ALA A 438 14.71 -20.79 5.36
N LEU A 439 14.35 -19.73 4.63
CA LEU A 439 13.28 -19.77 3.65
C LEU A 439 13.79 -20.16 2.24
N PRO A 440 12.99 -20.94 1.47
CA PRO A 440 13.27 -21.16 0.05
C PRO A 440 13.11 -19.84 -0.72
N TYR A 441 14.03 -19.57 -1.64
CA TYR A 441 13.95 -18.39 -2.50
C TYR A 441 12.92 -18.58 -3.62
N ASP A 442 11.98 -17.64 -3.72
CA ASP A 442 10.98 -17.59 -4.77
C ASP A 442 11.30 -16.49 -5.79
N PRO A 443 12.06 -16.78 -6.87
CA PRO A 443 12.45 -15.78 -7.86
C PRO A 443 11.25 -15.16 -8.59
N GLU A 444 10.15 -15.90 -8.77
CA GLU A 444 8.95 -15.40 -9.46
C GLU A 444 8.19 -14.39 -8.59
N PHE A 445 8.10 -14.63 -7.28
CA PHE A 445 7.59 -13.66 -6.32
C PHE A 445 8.41 -12.36 -6.35
N TRP A 446 9.74 -12.44 -6.31
CA TRP A 446 10.60 -11.25 -6.30
C TRP A 446 10.64 -10.50 -7.64
N ALA A 447 10.34 -11.16 -8.75
CA ALA A 447 10.21 -10.53 -10.07
C ALA A 447 8.84 -9.86 -10.28
N ASN A 448 7.75 -10.48 -9.80
CA ASN A 448 6.38 -10.10 -10.16
C ASN A 448 5.62 -9.32 -9.07
N ASN A 449 6.12 -9.22 -7.83
CA ASN A 449 5.38 -8.55 -6.76
C ASN A 449 5.36 -7.01 -6.95
N PRO A 450 4.18 -6.40 -7.20
CA PRO A 450 4.08 -4.99 -7.57
C PRO A 450 4.42 -4.01 -6.44
N VAL A 451 4.44 -4.49 -5.19
CA VAL A 451 4.80 -3.71 -3.99
C VAL A 451 6.32 -3.49 -3.89
N ILE A 452 7.10 -4.38 -4.50
CA ILE A 452 8.57 -4.41 -4.38
C ILE A 452 9.25 -3.47 -5.38
N LYS A 453 8.45 -2.69 -6.13
CA LYS A 453 8.95 -1.82 -7.19
C LYS A 453 10.03 -0.88 -6.69
N ARG A 454 11.17 -0.99 -7.35
CA ARG A 454 12.43 -0.37 -6.99
C ARG A 454 12.49 1.03 -7.58
N THR A 455 13.06 1.97 -6.83
CA THR A 455 13.50 3.26 -7.38
C THR A 455 14.76 3.03 -8.25
N PRO A 456 15.11 3.94 -9.17
CA PRO A 456 16.33 3.81 -9.97
C PRO A 456 17.61 3.60 -9.13
N ALA A 457 17.69 4.24 -7.95
CA ALA A 457 18.81 4.08 -7.01
C ALA A 457 18.81 2.72 -6.29
N GLU A 458 17.65 2.08 -6.15
CA GLU A 458 17.53 0.72 -5.61
C GLU A 458 17.83 -0.34 -6.67
N ASP A 459 17.44 -0.11 -7.93
CA ASP A 459 17.84 -0.95 -9.06
C ASP A 459 19.35 -0.89 -9.31
N GLU A 460 20.00 0.27 -9.16
CA GLU A 460 21.46 0.38 -9.18
C GLU A 460 22.12 -0.50 -8.10
N VAL A 461 21.61 -0.43 -6.86
CA VAL A 461 22.11 -1.24 -5.74
C VAL A 461 21.87 -2.74 -5.98
N VAL A 462 20.70 -3.14 -6.47
CA VAL A 462 20.41 -4.53 -6.81
C VAL A 462 21.34 -5.01 -7.95
N ALA A 463 21.49 -4.23 -9.02
CA ALA A 463 22.40 -4.55 -10.13
C ALA A 463 23.86 -4.67 -9.66
N ALA A 464 24.30 -3.83 -8.71
CA ALA A 464 25.63 -3.92 -8.11
C ALA A 464 25.84 -5.22 -7.31
N PHE A 465 24.80 -5.73 -6.62
CA PHE A 465 24.85 -7.03 -5.94
C PHE A 465 24.69 -8.22 -6.90
N GLU A 466 23.87 -8.12 -7.94
CA GLU A 466 23.70 -9.14 -8.99
C GLU A 466 25.00 -9.33 -9.79
N LYS A 467 25.64 -8.25 -10.22
CA LYS A 467 26.96 -8.27 -10.90
C LYS A 467 28.07 -8.91 -10.05
N LYS A 468 27.95 -8.84 -8.72
CA LYS A 468 28.88 -9.47 -7.76
C LYS A 468 28.45 -10.88 -7.33
N GLY A 469 27.34 -11.42 -7.82
CA GLY A 469 26.82 -12.73 -7.43
C GLY A 469 26.41 -12.84 -5.96
N ALA A 470 26.13 -11.71 -5.30
CA ALA A 470 26.07 -11.59 -3.84
C ALA A 470 24.73 -11.98 -3.18
N PHE A 471 23.69 -12.29 -3.96
CA PHE A 471 22.41 -12.76 -3.45
C PHE A 471 22.50 -14.21 -2.97
N GLY A 472 22.68 -14.40 -1.67
CA GLY A 472 22.84 -15.72 -1.04
C GLY A 472 21.58 -16.61 -1.09
N SER A 473 20.46 -16.07 -1.57
CA SER A 473 19.22 -16.80 -1.82
C SER A 473 19.13 -17.36 -3.25
N MET A 474 20.01 -16.96 -4.18
CA MET A 474 20.05 -17.58 -5.50
C MET A 474 20.49 -19.03 -5.39
N VAL A 475 19.52 -19.94 -5.43
CA VAL A 475 19.76 -21.34 -5.82
C VAL A 475 20.47 -21.28 -7.17
N LYS A 476 21.75 -21.67 -7.20
CA LYS A 476 22.46 -21.88 -8.46
C LYS A 476 21.62 -22.86 -9.27
N LYS A 477 21.10 -22.45 -10.44
CA LYS A 477 20.62 -23.41 -11.43
C LYS A 477 21.77 -24.39 -11.69
N LYS A 478 21.51 -25.66 -11.44
CA LYS A 478 22.39 -26.76 -11.89
C LYS A 478 22.33 -26.86 -13.41
#